data_AF-A0A2A2Y177-F1
#
_entry.id   AF-A0A2A2Y177-F1
#
_cell.length_a   1.000
_cell.length_b   1.000
_cell.length_c   1.000
_cell.angle_alpha   90.00
_cell.angle_beta   90.00
_cell.angle_gamma   90.00
#
_symmetry.space_group_name_H-M   'P 1'
#
loop_
_entity.id
_entity.type
_entity.pdbx_description
1 polymer ?
#
loop_
_entity_poly.entity_id
_entity_poly.type
_entity_poly.pdbx_seq_one_letter_code
_entity_poly.pdbx_strand_id
1 'polypeptide(L)'
;MLSLLATWAFLAAGEPVAAPVPAPEAPRIFANEGGLAVVLGHELAEVSFVAVHCSALERYTQQVLAIPAIPGVVNGVPQAKGRLEIVDLPGQPDVSVRTQAGQVIVSVRLSSPAAAAQRASEAAARTWVGRVAFAAGQPLTASEPWVAQALASETRALLRPAMVDFWYREGRLAAPARVADILQGKAPEREAFLFWRALRQDVGVSAEQTRVLIAAAQGRDTRKILATLAKSEEEWWLAARANLLLTRSPVSLGMRESAEALEDAARFVFDLGAGDVVLTGPQVARQRDATGVRQGMAARLLTLRREILRQNPVYHNAWRTLGTWLERFPKSAPEELDVLWADFQKEVREAEAMRKEIQAVLVEPGSK
;
A
#
# COMPACT_ATOMS: atom_id res chain seq x y z
N MET A 1 -30.25 -29.61 89.95
CA MET A 1 -29.25 -30.62 90.35
C MET A 1 -28.15 -30.61 89.29
N LEU A 2 -26.91 -30.31 89.70
CA LEU A 2 -25.60 -30.75 89.12
C LEU A 2 -25.42 -30.58 87.60
N SER A 3 -24.38 -29.96 87.03
CA SER A 3 -23.03 -29.63 87.51
C SER A 3 -22.32 -28.74 86.47
N LEU A 4 -21.53 -27.80 86.99
CA LEU A 4 -20.16 -27.42 86.58
C LEU A 4 -19.84 -27.19 85.09
N LEU A 5 -19.40 -25.97 84.76
CA LEU A 5 -17.97 -25.65 84.66
C LEU A 5 -17.73 -24.14 84.50
N ALA A 6 -16.87 -23.63 85.36
CA ALA A 6 -16.16 -22.36 85.22
C ALA A 6 -15.20 -22.48 84.00
N THR A 7 -14.60 -21.45 83.40
CA THR A 7 -13.99 -20.25 83.97
C THR A 7 -13.50 -19.40 82.78
N TRP A 8 -13.78 -18.09 82.82
CA TRP A 8 -12.87 -16.96 82.54
C TRP A 8 -12.47 -16.59 81.11
N ALA A 9 -12.65 -15.30 80.85
CA ALA A 9 -12.31 -14.56 79.65
C ALA A 9 -10.81 -14.26 79.54
N PHE A 10 -10.30 -14.27 78.31
CA PHE A 10 -9.21 -13.41 77.89
C PHE A 10 -9.62 -12.72 76.59
N LEU A 11 -9.73 -11.39 76.65
CA LEU A 11 -9.76 -10.51 75.47
C LEU A 11 -8.36 -10.55 74.84
N ALA A 12 -8.21 -11.25 73.73
CA ALA A 12 -7.12 -11.02 72.79
C ALA A 12 -7.70 -10.23 71.60
N ALA A 13 -7.17 -9.03 71.37
CA ALA A 13 -7.48 -8.24 70.19
C ALA A 13 -7.03 -9.02 68.94
N GLY A 14 -7.99 -9.61 68.22
CA GLY A 14 -7.74 -10.21 66.91
C GLY A 14 -7.58 -9.12 65.86
N GLU A 15 -6.51 -9.23 65.07
CA GLU A 15 -6.21 -8.37 63.93
C GLU A 15 -7.41 -8.22 62.98
N PRO A 16 -7.58 -7.05 62.34
CA PRO A 16 -8.63 -6.89 61.34
C PRO A 16 -8.38 -7.87 60.19
N VAL A 17 -9.33 -8.78 59.98
CA VAL A 17 -9.35 -9.70 58.84
C VAL A 17 -9.23 -8.85 57.57
N ALA A 18 -8.14 -9.07 56.82
CA ALA A 18 -7.92 -8.41 55.55
C ALA A 18 -9.14 -8.60 54.65
N ALA A 19 -9.65 -7.50 54.09
CA ALA A 19 -10.74 -7.55 53.12
C ALA A 19 -10.35 -8.52 51.98
N PRO A 20 -11.30 -9.33 51.45
CA PRO A 20 -11.02 -10.22 50.34
C PRO A 20 -10.43 -9.40 49.19
N VAL A 21 -9.23 -9.78 48.75
CA VAL A 21 -8.60 -9.19 47.57
C VAL A 21 -9.62 -9.30 46.42
N PRO A 22 -10.04 -8.19 45.79
CA PRO A 22 -10.96 -8.26 44.68
C PRO A 22 -10.35 -9.16 43.61
N ALA A 23 -11.14 -10.12 43.12
CA ALA A 23 -10.71 -10.99 42.03
C ALA A 23 -10.18 -10.12 40.89
N PRO A 24 -9.06 -10.50 40.23
CA PRO A 24 -8.52 -9.72 39.12
C PRO A 24 -9.64 -9.49 38.11
N GLU A 25 -9.90 -8.21 37.82
CA GLU A 25 -10.95 -7.80 36.88
C GLU A 25 -10.70 -8.54 35.56
N ALA A 26 -11.71 -9.26 35.07
CA ALA A 26 -11.55 -10.05 33.85
C ALA A 26 -11.04 -9.13 32.72
N PRO A 27 -10.03 -9.56 31.94
CA PRO A 27 -9.43 -8.72 30.93
C PRO A 27 -10.51 -8.21 29.97
N ARG A 28 -10.61 -6.89 29.84
CA ARG A 28 -11.63 -6.25 29.02
C ARG A 28 -11.34 -6.57 27.55
N ILE A 29 -12.28 -7.27 26.91
CA ILE A 29 -12.22 -7.56 25.48
C ILE A 29 -13.04 -6.50 24.74
N PHE A 30 -12.41 -5.79 23.82
CA PHE A 30 -13.08 -4.91 22.88
C PHE A 30 -13.49 -5.70 21.64
N ALA A 31 -14.65 -5.34 21.08
CA ALA A 31 -15.19 -5.94 19.87
C ALA A 31 -15.61 -4.85 18.88
N ASN A 32 -15.32 -5.05 17.61
CA ASN A 32 -15.83 -4.24 16.50
C ASN A 32 -16.44 -5.17 15.44
N GLU A 33 -17.75 -5.02 15.21
CA GLU A 33 -18.49 -5.85 14.26
C GLU A 33 -18.63 -5.14 12.91
N GLY A 34 -17.95 -5.66 11.90
CA GLY A 34 -18.10 -5.26 10.49
C GLY A 34 -18.94 -6.24 9.68
N GLY A 35 -19.02 -6.06 8.35
CA GLY A 35 -19.67 -7.04 7.48
C GLY A 35 -18.78 -8.26 7.18
N LEU A 36 -17.45 -8.06 7.19
CA LEU A 36 -16.48 -9.11 6.90
C LEU A 36 -16.23 -9.98 8.13
N ALA A 37 -16.01 -9.35 9.29
CA ALA A 37 -15.58 -10.01 10.50
C ALA A 37 -15.99 -9.26 11.77
N VAL A 38 -16.00 -9.98 12.89
CA VAL A 38 -15.93 -9.43 14.25
C VAL A 38 -14.46 -9.39 14.65
N VAL A 39 -13.93 -8.19 14.89
CA VAL A 39 -12.55 -7.97 15.36
C VAL A 39 -12.55 -7.90 16.88
N LEU A 40 -11.70 -8.70 17.52
CA LEU A 40 -11.58 -8.85 18.97
C LEU A 40 -10.15 -8.56 19.41
N GLY A 41 -9.99 -7.87 20.55
CA GLY A 41 -8.68 -7.59 21.12
C GLY A 41 -8.76 -6.94 22.49
N HIS A 42 -7.61 -6.76 23.14
CA HIS A 42 -7.51 -6.16 24.48
C HIS A 42 -7.36 -4.63 24.44
N GLU A 43 -6.99 -4.07 23.28
CA GLU A 43 -6.83 -2.63 23.07
C GLU A 43 -7.80 -2.09 22.01
N LEU A 44 -8.58 -1.06 22.37
CA LEU A 44 -9.56 -0.45 21.47
C LEU A 44 -8.90 0.15 20.21
N ALA A 45 -7.70 0.73 20.36
CA ALA A 45 -6.97 1.34 19.25
C ALA A 45 -6.56 0.28 18.19
N GLU A 46 -6.05 -0.86 18.63
CA GLU A 46 -5.69 -1.98 17.76
C GLU A 46 -6.92 -2.59 17.09
N VAL A 47 -8.00 -2.81 17.84
CA VAL A 47 -9.28 -3.31 17.31
C VAL A 47 -9.81 -2.37 16.23
N SER A 48 -9.82 -1.07 16.48
CA SER A 48 -10.27 -0.06 15.52
C SER A 48 -9.37 -0.02 14.28
N PHE A 49 -8.04 -0.12 14.47
CA PHE A 49 -7.07 -0.14 13.39
C PHE A 49 -7.28 -1.34 12.44
N VAL A 50 -7.46 -2.54 12.98
CA VAL A 50 -7.72 -3.74 12.18
C VAL A 50 -9.10 -3.69 11.53
N ALA A 51 -10.13 -3.19 12.23
CA ALA A 51 -11.47 -3.04 11.68
C ALA A 51 -11.49 -2.13 10.43
N VAL A 52 -10.70 -1.05 10.42
CA VAL A 52 -10.55 -0.18 9.24
C VAL A 52 -10.02 -0.93 8.01
N HIS A 53 -9.14 -1.92 8.19
CA HIS A 53 -8.63 -2.75 7.10
C HIS A 53 -9.71 -3.70 6.57
N CYS A 54 -10.51 -4.30 7.46
CA CYS A 54 -11.68 -5.08 7.07
C CYS A 54 -12.66 -4.24 6.25
N SER A 55 -13.04 -3.06 6.72
CA SER A 55 -13.96 -2.17 5.99
C SER A 55 -13.38 -1.66 4.66
N ALA A 56 -12.06 -1.46 4.57
CA ALA A 56 -11.41 -1.10 3.31
C ALA A 56 -11.47 -2.25 2.30
N LEU A 57 -11.24 -3.49 2.72
CA LEU A 57 -11.39 -4.67 1.87
C LEU A 57 -12.85 -4.89 1.43
N GLU A 58 -13.81 -4.67 2.31
CA GLU A 58 -15.24 -4.73 1.95
C GLU A 58 -15.59 -3.69 0.89
N ARG A 59 -15.14 -2.43 1.06
CA ARG A 59 -15.33 -1.39 0.05
C ARG A 59 -14.68 -1.78 -1.28
N TYR A 60 -13.47 -2.33 -1.25
CA TYR A 60 -12.81 -2.81 -2.47
C TYR A 60 -13.66 -3.86 -3.20
N THR A 61 -14.02 -4.93 -2.49
CA THR A 61 -14.74 -6.06 -3.08
C THR A 61 -16.14 -5.66 -3.56
N GLN A 62 -16.88 -4.84 -2.80
CA GLN A 62 -18.25 -4.46 -3.14
C GLN A 62 -18.33 -3.30 -4.14
N GLN A 63 -17.48 -2.29 -4.03
CA GLN A 63 -17.61 -1.06 -4.84
C GLN A 63 -16.72 -1.09 -6.08
N VAL A 64 -15.51 -1.68 -5.98
CA VAL A 64 -14.58 -1.76 -7.12
C VAL A 64 -14.84 -3.01 -7.95
N LEU A 65 -15.08 -4.15 -7.30
CA LEU A 65 -15.27 -5.42 -7.97
C LEU A 65 -16.75 -5.83 -8.11
N ALA A 66 -17.69 -5.08 -7.54
CA ALA A 66 -19.12 -5.42 -7.54
C ALA A 66 -19.43 -6.83 -7.00
N ILE A 67 -18.58 -7.36 -6.12
CA ILE A 67 -18.78 -8.66 -5.49
C ILE A 67 -19.85 -8.50 -4.41
N PRO A 68 -20.94 -9.28 -4.46
CA PRO A 68 -21.94 -9.26 -3.40
C PRO A 68 -21.32 -9.67 -2.07
N ALA A 69 -21.88 -9.19 -0.96
CA ALA A 69 -21.47 -9.63 0.36
C ALA A 69 -21.53 -11.17 0.45
N ILE A 70 -20.52 -11.76 1.11
CA ILE A 70 -20.45 -13.22 1.27
C ILE A 70 -21.74 -13.68 1.99
N PRO A 71 -22.53 -14.59 1.39
CA PRO A 71 -23.84 -14.96 1.91
C PRO A 71 -23.78 -15.40 3.37
N GLY A 72 -24.71 -14.90 4.19
CA GLY A 72 -24.87 -15.32 5.58
C GLY A 72 -25.45 -16.73 5.74
N VAL A 73 -25.88 -17.37 4.64
CA VAL A 73 -26.36 -18.74 4.59
C VAL A 73 -25.86 -19.39 3.30
N VAL A 74 -25.23 -20.56 3.41
CA VAL A 74 -24.83 -21.36 2.24
C VAL A 74 -25.29 -22.79 2.43
N ASN A 75 -26.01 -23.34 1.45
CA ASN A 75 -26.60 -24.69 1.49
C ASN A 75 -27.45 -24.94 2.75
N GLY A 76 -28.18 -23.92 3.22
CA GLY A 76 -29.02 -24.00 4.42
C GLY A 76 -28.28 -23.88 5.76
N VAL A 77 -26.95 -23.71 5.75
CA VAL A 77 -26.13 -23.54 6.95
C VAL A 77 -25.82 -22.06 7.16
N PRO A 78 -26.20 -21.45 8.32
CA PRO A 78 -25.78 -20.11 8.67
C PRO A 78 -24.25 -20.02 8.70
N GLN A 79 -23.70 -19.09 7.92
CA GLN A 79 -22.29 -18.79 7.90
C GLN A 79 -22.03 -17.63 8.86
N ALA A 80 -21.33 -17.92 9.96
CA ALA A 80 -20.87 -16.88 10.86
C ALA A 80 -19.93 -15.91 10.12
N LYS A 81 -19.95 -14.63 10.50
CA LYS A 81 -18.92 -13.67 10.09
C LYS A 81 -17.53 -14.22 10.47
N GLY A 82 -16.49 -13.78 9.78
CA GLY A 82 -15.13 -14.10 10.22
C GLY A 82 -14.90 -13.61 11.65
N ARG A 83 -14.04 -14.27 12.41
CA ARG A 83 -13.59 -13.80 13.72
C ARG A 83 -12.12 -13.49 13.63
N LEU A 84 -11.74 -12.24 13.87
CA LEU A 84 -10.37 -11.79 13.81
C LEU A 84 -9.90 -11.45 15.23
N GLU A 85 -8.90 -12.18 15.72
CA GLU A 85 -8.39 -12.07 17.08
C GLU A 85 -7.01 -11.41 17.07
N ILE A 86 -6.87 -10.28 17.76
CA ILE A 86 -5.58 -9.61 17.98
C ILE A 86 -4.95 -10.26 19.21
N VAL A 87 -4.05 -11.21 18.96
CA VAL A 87 -3.47 -12.07 19.98
C VAL A 87 -2.02 -12.39 19.64
N ASP A 88 -1.18 -12.44 20.68
CA ASP A 88 0.19 -12.94 20.56
C ASP A 88 0.23 -14.41 20.98
N LEU A 89 0.21 -15.32 19.99
CA LEU A 89 0.26 -16.76 20.23
C LEU A 89 1.68 -17.31 20.01
N PRO A 90 2.34 -17.86 21.04
CA PRO A 90 3.66 -18.47 20.89
C PRO A 90 3.65 -19.60 19.85
N GLY A 91 4.65 -19.64 18.98
CA GLY A 91 4.80 -20.69 17.95
C GLY A 91 3.83 -20.58 16.77
N GLN A 92 2.98 -19.55 16.69
CA GLN A 92 2.14 -19.30 15.52
C GLN A 92 2.74 -18.23 14.59
N PRO A 93 2.42 -18.27 13.29
CA PRO A 93 2.78 -17.19 12.37
C PRO A 93 2.05 -15.91 12.76
N ASP A 94 2.61 -14.76 12.33
CA ASP A 94 2.06 -13.43 12.61
C ASP A 94 0.61 -13.25 12.14
N VAL A 95 0.22 -13.99 11.11
CA VAL A 95 -1.18 -14.13 10.68
C VAL A 95 -1.48 -15.62 10.49
N SER A 96 -2.37 -16.18 11.30
CA SER A 96 -2.82 -17.56 11.20
C SER A 96 -4.31 -17.64 10.86
N VAL A 97 -4.73 -18.67 10.15
CA VAL A 97 -6.12 -18.88 9.73
C VAL A 97 -6.51 -20.30 10.10
N ARG A 98 -7.66 -20.46 10.74
CA ARG A 98 -8.26 -21.75 11.06
C ARG A 98 -9.76 -21.72 10.90
N THR A 99 -10.38 -22.88 10.74
CA THR A 99 -11.83 -23.05 10.85
C THR A 99 -12.17 -23.71 12.18
N GLN A 100 -13.10 -23.14 12.94
CA GLN A 100 -13.58 -23.71 14.18
C GLN A 100 -15.08 -23.45 14.31
N ALA A 101 -15.85 -24.48 14.65
CA ALA A 101 -17.31 -24.40 14.85
C ALA A 101 -18.06 -23.71 13.67
N GLY A 102 -17.65 -23.97 12.43
CA GLY A 102 -18.28 -23.37 11.25
C GLY A 102 -17.95 -21.90 11.03
N GLN A 103 -16.92 -21.38 11.70
CA GLN A 103 -16.43 -20.01 11.58
C GLN A 103 -14.97 -19.98 11.13
N VAL A 104 -14.64 -19.03 10.27
CA VAL A 104 -13.26 -18.71 9.92
C VAL A 104 -12.68 -17.81 11.00
N ILE A 105 -11.64 -18.28 11.68
CA ILE A 105 -10.91 -17.54 12.72
C ILE A 105 -9.54 -17.16 12.18
N VAL A 106 -9.21 -15.87 12.26
CA VAL A 106 -7.91 -15.33 11.91
C VAL A 106 -7.27 -14.74 13.16
N SER A 107 -6.09 -15.21 13.53
CA SER A 107 -5.31 -14.61 14.61
C SER A 107 -4.22 -13.73 14.02
N VAL A 108 -4.05 -12.51 14.54
CA VAL A 108 -3.05 -11.54 14.08
C VAL A 108 -2.21 -11.02 15.23
N ARG A 109 -0.88 -10.99 15.02
CA ARG A 109 0.10 -10.33 15.89
C ARG A 109 0.54 -9.01 15.26
N LEU A 110 0.19 -7.87 15.85
CA LEU A 110 0.58 -6.57 15.29
C LEU A 110 2.06 -6.23 15.54
N SER A 111 2.58 -6.53 16.74
CA SER A 111 3.95 -6.40 17.30
C SER A 111 4.80 -5.15 17.03
N SER A 112 4.68 -4.45 15.89
CA SER A 112 5.37 -3.19 15.60
C SER A 112 4.56 -2.31 14.64
N PRO A 113 4.64 -0.97 14.78
CA PRO A 113 3.96 -0.04 13.86
C PRO A 113 4.37 -0.21 12.38
N ALA A 114 5.61 -0.64 12.13
CA ALA A 114 6.14 -0.85 10.78
C ALA A 114 5.44 -2.02 10.06
N ALA A 115 5.17 -3.12 10.77
CA ALA A 115 4.53 -4.32 10.21
C ALA A 115 3.01 -4.35 10.39
N ALA A 116 2.46 -3.57 11.32
CA ALA A 116 1.04 -3.61 11.70
C ALA A 116 0.10 -3.44 10.50
N ALA A 117 0.37 -2.50 9.59
CA ALA A 117 -0.47 -2.27 8.41
C ALA A 117 -0.44 -3.45 7.43
N GLN A 118 0.73 -4.04 7.22
CA GLN A 118 0.89 -5.24 6.39
C GLN A 118 0.07 -6.40 6.97
N ARG A 119 0.28 -6.71 8.24
CA ARG A 119 -0.39 -7.83 8.92
C ARG A 119 -1.90 -7.63 9.07
N ALA A 120 -2.36 -6.42 9.35
CA ALA A 120 -3.79 -6.12 9.40
C ALA A 120 -4.47 -6.30 8.04
N SER A 121 -3.82 -5.85 6.95
CA SER A 121 -4.33 -6.06 5.59
C SER A 121 -4.32 -7.53 5.17
N GLU A 122 -3.29 -8.28 5.56
CA GLU A 122 -3.19 -9.71 5.31
C GLU A 122 -4.27 -10.48 6.09
N ALA A 123 -4.48 -10.13 7.37
CA ALA A 123 -5.53 -10.73 8.19
C ALA A 123 -6.93 -10.50 7.61
N ALA A 124 -7.22 -9.27 7.14
CA ALA A 124 -8.47 -8.97 6.45
C ALA A 124 -8.63 -9.80 5.16
N ALA A 125 -7.59 -9.83 4.32
CA ALA A 125 -7.60 -10.57 3.06
C ALA A 125 -7.78 -12.08 3.27
N ARG A 126 -7.03 -12.67 4.20
CA ARG A 126 -7.14 -14.08 4.58
C ARG A 126 -8.51 -14.40 5.19
N THR A 127 -9.12 -13.46 5.92
CA THR A 127 -10.50 -13.62 6.40
C THR A 127 -11.48 -13.71 5.24
N TRP A 128 -11.36 -12.82 4.25
CA TRP A 128 -12.23 -12.85 3.07
C TRP A 128 -12.05 -14.14 2.26
N VAL A 129 -10.81 -14.49 1.93
CA VAL A 129 -10.47 -15.71 1.18
C VAL A 129 -10.98 -16.94 1.92
N GLY A 130 -10.72 -17.02 3.23
CA GLY A 130 -11.17 -18.14 4.04
C GLY A 130 -12.69 -18.28 4.07
N ARG A 131 -13.43 -17.16 4.14
CA ARG A 131 -14.90 -17.18 4.09
C ARG A 131 -15.41 -17.60 2.72
N VAL A 132 -14.77 -17.18 1.62
CA VAL A 132 -15.15 -17.60 0.27
C VAL A 132 -14.89 -19.11 0.05
N ALA A 133 -13.73 -19.60 0.47
CA ALA A 133 -13.41 -21.03 0.43
C ALA A 133 -14.39 -21.85 1.27
N PHE A 134 -14.64 -21.41 2.51
CA PHE A 134 -15.55 -22.08 3.43
C PHE A 134 -17.00 -22.10 2.92
N ALA A 135 -17.48 -20.99 2.33
CA ALA A 135 -18.77 -20.94 1.64
C ALA A 135 -18.86 -21.95 0.49
N ALA A 136 -17.77 -22.19 -0.23
CA ALA A 136 -17.72 -23.19 -1.31
C ALA A 136 -17.47 -24.63 -0.82
N GLY A 137 -17.44 -24.87 0.50
CA GLY A 137 -17.11 -26.18 1.08
C GLY A 137 -15.65 -26.62 0.82
N GLN A 138 -14.76 -25.68 0.48
CA GLN A 138 -13.36 -25.95 0.23
C GLN A 138 -12.52 -25.75 1.50
N PRO A 139 -11.44 -26.53 1.69
CA PRO A 139 -10.52 -26.30 2.79
C PRO A 139 -9.79 -24.96 2.58
N LEU A 140 -9.43 -24.29 3.68
CA LEU A 140 -8.72 -23.00 3.63
C LEU A 140 -7.40 -23.07 2.81
N THR A 141 -6.74 -24.23 2.86
CA THR A 141 -5.48 -24.51 2.16
C THR A 141 -5.62 -24.70 0.66
N ALA A 142 -6.85 -24.84 0.13
CA ALA A 142 -7.06 -24.95 -1.31
C ALA A 142 -6.87 -23.61 -2.04
N SER A 143 -7.16 -22.49 -1.36
CA SER A 143 -7.09 -21.15 -1.95
C SER A 143 -5.70 -20.84 -2.50
N GLU A 144 -5.64 -20.21 -3.68
CA GLU A 144 -4.34 -19.82 -4.24
C GLU A 144 -3.70 -18.67 -3.42
N PRO A 145 -2.43 -18.79 -2.98
CA PRO A 145 -1.80 -17.81 -2.08
C PRO A 145 -1.78 -16.36 -2.61
N TRP A 146 -1.62 -16.18 -3.92
CA TRP A 146 -1.55 -14.84 -4.54
C TRP A 146 -2.82 -14.02 -4.29
N VAL A 147 -3.98 -14.65 -4.10
CA VAL A 147 -5.27 -13.97 -3.91
C VAL A 147 -5.25 -13.16 -2.61
N ALA A 148 -4.85 -13.79 -1.51
CA ALA A 148 -4.76 -13.11 -0.23
C ALA A 148 -3.71 -11.98 -0.28
N GLN A 149 -2.57 -12.22 -0.94
CA GLN A 149 -1.51 -11.23 -1.09
C GLN A 149 -1.96 -10.02 -1.93
N ALA A 150 -2.65 -10.25 -3.05
CA ALA A 150 -3.18 -9.20 -3.92
C ALA A 150 -4.26 -8.37 -3.22
N LEU A 151 -5.18 -9.01 -2.50
CA LEU A 151 -6.23 -8.32 -1.73
C LEU A 151 -5.68 -7.53 -0.55
N ALA A 152 -4.66 -8.05 0.15
CA ALA A 152 -3.96 -7.33 1.20
C ALA A 152 -3.28 -6.08 0.62
N SER A 153 -2.63 -6.21 -0.54
CA SER A 153 -2.01 -5.08 -1.24
C SER A 153 -3.03 -4.04 -1.71
N GLU A 154 -4.16 -4.43 -2.31
CA GLU A 154 -5.22 -3.50 -2.71
C GLU A 154 -5.85 -2.78 -1.49
N THR A 155 -6.01 -3.49 -0.37
CA THR A 155 -6.49 -2.90 0.89
C THR A 155 -5.54 -1.81 1.40
N ARG A 156 -4.23 -2.08 1.39
CA ARG A 156 -3.22 -1.07 1.77
C ARG A 156 -3.18 0.09 0.81
N ALA A 157 -3.27 -0.18 -0.49
CA ALA A 157 -3.36 0.83 -1.53
C ALA A 157 -4.56 1.78 -1.33
N LEU A 158 -5.72 1.26 -0.91
CA LEU A 158 -6.89 2.08 -0.60
C LEU A 158 -6.70 2.96 0.64
N LEU A 159 -6.08 2.42 1.69
CA LEU A 159 -5.82 3.16 2.93
C LEU A 159 -4.62 4.12 2.80
N ARG A 160 -3.72 3.86 1.87
CA ARG A 160 -2.49 4.62 1.61
C ARG A 160 -2.31 4.80 0.11
N PRO A 161 -3.04 5.73 -0.53
CA PRO A 161 -3.01 5.90 -1.99
C PRO A 161 -1.61 6.11 -2.59
N ALA A 162 -0.69 6.71 -1.83
CA ALA A 162 0.72 6.88 -2.24
C ALA A 162 1.45 5.54 -2.51
N MET A 163 1.03 4.43 -1.89
CA MET A 163 1.59 3.10 -2.14
C MET A 163 1.36 2.64 -3.58
N VAL A 164 0.27 3.08 -4.20
CA VAL A 164 -0.07 2.73 -5.58
C VAL A 164 0.95 3.33 -6.55
N ASP A 165 1.42 4.56 -6.32
CA ASP A 165 2.49 5.14 -7.14
C ASP A 165 3.84 4.48 -6.82
N PHE A 166 4.12 4.25 -5.53
CA PHE A 166 5.34 3.58 -5.08
C PHE A 166 5.53 2.21 -5.76
N TRP A 167 4.52 1.33 -5.74
CA TRP A 167 4.64 0.00 -6.35
C TRP A 167 4.73 0.02 -7.88
N TYR A 168 4.08 0.97 -8.55
CA TYR A 168 4.26 1.12 -10.00
C TYR A 168 5.67 1.60 -10.34
N ARG A 169 6.27 2.50 -9.55
CA ARG A 169 7.67 2.90 -9.72
C ARG A 169 8.63 1.76 -9.46
N GLU A 170 8.48 1.07 -8.32
CA GLU A 170 9.29 -0.11 -8.02
C GLU A 170 9.16 -1.18 -9.12
N GLY A 171 7.96 -1.39 -9.65
CA GLY A 171 7.72 -2.33 -10.74
C GLY A 171 8.48 -1.97 -12.02
N ARG A 172 8.69 -0.68 -12.31
CA ARG A 172 9.51 -0.24 -13.45
C ARG A 172 11.00 -0.51 -13.25
N LEU A 173 11.47 -0.55 -12.01
CA LEU A 173 12.88 -0.74 -11.67
C LEU A 173 13.24 -2.20 -11.40
N ALA A 174 12.29 -2.98 -10.88
CA ALA A 174 12.49 -4.37 -10.52
C ALA A 174 12.26 -5.32 -11.70
N ALA A 175 13.07 -6.37 -11.77
CA ALA A 175 12.82 -7.50 -12.66
C ALA A 175 11.45 -8.14 -12.34
N PRO A 176 10.63 -8.49 -13.36
CA PRO A 176 9.38 -9.20 -13.15
C PRO A 176 9.60 -10.52 -12.41
N ALA A 177 8.74 -10.83 -11.45
CA ALA A 177 8.72 -12.18 -10.88
C ALA A 177 8.10 -13.17 -11.87
N ARG A 178 8.48 -14.45 -11.78
CA ARG A 178 7.84 -15.52 -12.56
C ARG A 178 6.41 -15.73 -12.12
N VAL A 179 5.52 -16.09 -13.04
CA VAL A 179 4.11 -16.38 -12.75
C VAL A 179 3.99 -17.47 -11.69
N ALA A 180 4.81 -18.52 -11.77
CA ALA A 180 4.83 -19.59 -10.77
C ALA A 180 5.13 -19.08 -9.35
N ASP A 181 6.04 -18.12 -9.20
CA ASP A 181 6.41 -17.56 -7.89
C ASP A 181 5.31 -16.62 -7.37
N ILE A 182 4.62 -15.89 -8.27
CA ILE A 182 3.46 -15.07 -7.93
C ILE A 182 2.32 -15.94 -7.44
N LEU A 183 1.91 -16.97 -8.20
CA LEU A 183 0.80 -17.85 -7.85
C LEU A 183 1.02 -18.58 -6.51
N GLN A 184 2.28 -18.94 -6.20
CA GLN A 184 2.66 -19.56 -4.93
C GLN A 184 2.77 -18.56 -3.75
N GLY A 185 2.57 -17.26 -3.98
CA GLY A 185 2.70 -16.22 -2.95
C GLY A 185 4.14 -16.00 -2.48
N LYS A 186 5.13 -16.41 -3.29
CA LYS A 186 6.56 -16.24 -3.00
C LYS A 186 7.14 -14.97 -3.61
N ALA A 187 6.45 -14.41 -4.60
CA ALA A 187 6.84 -13.13 -5.19
C ALA A 187 6.63 -11.97 -4.20
N PRO A 188 7.35 -10.85 -4.37
CA PRO A 188 7.09 -9.63 -3.61
C PRO A 188 5.63 -9.19 -3.74
N GLU A 189 5.09 -8.57 -2.69
CA GLU A 189 3.67 -8.17 -2.62
C GLU A 189 3.24 -7.22 -3.75
N ARG A 190 4.18 -6.43 -4.28
CA ARG A 190 3.95 -5.59 -5.45
C ARG A 190 3.61 -6.41 -6.70
N GLU A 191 4.21 -7.59 -6.87
CA GLU A 191 4.02 -8.40 -8.07
C GLU A 191 2.63 -9.05 -8.03
N ALA A 192 2.15 -9.52 -6.86
CA ALA A 192 0.77 -9.97 -6.70
C ALA A 192 -0.25 -8.83 -6.97
N PHE A 193 0.06 -7.61 -6.52
CA PHE A 193 -0.74 -6.42 -6.80
C PHE A 193 -0.79 -6.08 -8.29
N LEU A 194 0.36 -6.00 -8.97
CA LEU A 194 0.45 -5.71 -10.40
C LEU A 194 -0.19 -6.84 -11.23
N PHE A 195 0.04 -8.09 -10.86
CA PHE A 195 -0.54 -9.27 -11.50
C PHE A 195 -2.06 -9.22 -11.46
N TRP A 196 -2.66 -8.97 -10.29
CA TRP A 196 -4.11 -8.87 -10.18
C TRP A 196 -4.67 -7.73 -11.04
N ARG A 197 -4.00 -6.57 -11.06
CA ARG A 197 -4.43 -5.43 -11.88
C ARG A 197 -4.34 -5.71 -13.38
N ALA A 198 -3.26 -6.35 -13.83
CA ALA A 198 -3.08 -6.77 -15.21
C ALA A 198 -4.15 -7.81 -15.61
N LEU A 199 -4.35 -8.83 -14.78
CA LEU A 199 -5.36 -9.87 -15.01
C LEU A 199 -6.77 -9.28 -15.11
N ARG A 200 -7.14 -8.35 -14.23
CA ARG A 200 -8.44 -7.67 -14.31
C ARG A 200 -8.63 -6.90 -15.61
N GLN A 201 -7.58 -6.20 -16.07
CA GLN A 201 -7.64 -5.40 -17.28
C GLN A 201 -7.94 -6.28 -18.51
N ASP A 202 -7.33 -7.46 -18.58
CA ASP A 202 -7.47 -8.36 -19.73
C ASP A 202 -8.72 -9.26 -19.65
N VAL A 203 -9.18 -9.61 -18.46
CA VAL A 203 -10.42 -10.39 -18.25
C VAL A 203 -11.68 -9.59 -18.60
N GLY A 204 -11.60 -8.26 -18.62
CA GLY A 204 -12.67 -7.40 -19.14
C GLY A 204 -13.67 -6.97 -18.06
N VAL A 205 -14.95 -7.32 -18.20
CA VAL A 205 -16.03 -6.73 -17.39
C VAL A 205 -16.04 -7.26 -15.94
N SER A 206 -16.65 -6.49 -15.04
CA SER A 206 -16.61 -6.71 -13.58
C SER A 206 -17.12 -8.10 -13.13
N ALA A 207 -18.07 -8.70 -13.87
CA ALA A 207 -18.58 -10.03 -13.56
C ALA A 207 -17.53 -11.14 -13.76
N GLU A 208 -16.76 -11.10 -14.84
CA GLU A 208 -15.69 -12.05 -15.13
C GLU A 208 -14.52 -11.86 -14.16
N GLN A 209 -14.15 -10.61 -13.84
CA GLN A 209 -13.15 -10.31 -12.81
C GLN A 209 -13.53 -10.92 -11.45
N THR A 210 -14.80 -10.77 -11.06
CA THR A 210 -15.37 -11.36 -9.85
C THR A 210 -15.26 -12.89 -9.87
N ARG A 211 -15.65 -13.53 -10.98
CA ARG A 211 -15.57 -14.99 -11.12
C ARG A 211 -14.15 -15.50 -10.99
N VAL A 212 -13.16 -14.81 -11.59
CA VAL A 212 -11.74 -15.17 -11.50
C VAL A 212 -11.25 -15.12 -10.06
N LEU A 213 -11.51 -14.01 -9.36
CA LEU A 213 -11.05 -13.84 -7.97
C LEU A 213 -11.71 -14.86 -7.03
N ILE A 214 -13.01 -15.08 -7.16
CA ILE A 214 -13.74 -16.09 -6.37
C ILE A 214 -13.23 -17.49 -6.69
N ALA A 215 -13.02 -17.82 -7.96
CA ALA A 215 -12.49 -19.11 -8.38
C ALA A 215 -11.12 -19.41 -7.75
N ALA A 216 -10.20 -18.44 -7.80
CA ALA A 216 -8.87 -18.58 -7.20
C ALA A 216 -8.95 -18.67 -5.66
N ALA A 217 -9.84 -17.91 -5.01
CA ALA A 217 -10.11 -18.04 -3.58
C ALA A 217 -10.72 -19.39 -3.20
N GLN A 218 -11.42 -20.05 -4.12
CA GLN A 218 -11.93 -21.42 -3.96
C GLN A 218 -10.91 -22.50 -4.35
N GLY A 219 -9.68 -22.12 -4.73
CA GLY A 219 -8.62 -23.05 -5.12
C GLY A 219 -8.72 -23.59 -6.54
N ARG A 220 -9.47 -22.93 -7.43
CA ARG A 220 -9.42 -23.24 -8.86
C ARG A 220 -8.15 -22.64 -9.45
N ASP A 221 -7.42 -23.47 -10.19
CA ASP A 221 -6.14 -23.13 -10.81
C ASP A 221 -6.25 -21.91 -11.75
N THR A 222 -5.61 -20.80 -11.38
CA THR A 222 -5.58 -19.58 -12.18
C THR A 222 -4.91 -19.79 -13.53
N ARG A 223 -4.02 -20.78 -13.67
CA ARG A 223 -3.39 -21.09 -14.96
C ARG A 223 -4.40 -21.46 -16.04
N LYS A 224 -5.55 -22.04 -15.66
CA LYS A 224 -6.63 -22.33 -16.61
C LYS A 224 -7.21 -21.06 -17.22
N ILE A 225 -7.29 -19.99 -16.44
CA ILE A 225 -7.73 -18.67 -16.94
C ILE A 225 -6.63 -18.07 -17.80
N LEU A 226 -5.38 -18.11 -17.36
CA LEU A 226 -4.24 -17.58 -18.13
C LEU A 226 -4.11 -18.25 -19.50
N ALA A 227 -4.35 -19.56 -19.57
CA ALA A 227 -4.35 -20.32 -20.82
C ALA A 227 -5.44 -19.88 -21.82
N THR A 228 -6.51 -19.22 -21.36
CA THR A 228 -7.51 -18.61 -22.25
C THR A 228 -7.11 -17.24 -22.77
N LEU A 229 -6.20 -16.55 -22.06
CA LEU A 229 -5.71 -15.22 -22.42
C LEU A 229 -4.49 -15.29 -23.35
N ALA A 230 -3.63 -16.28 -23.17
CA ALA A 230 -2.44 -16.46 -23.99
C ALA A 230 -1.96 -17.91 -24.04
N LYS A 231 -1.12 -18.21 -25.04
CA LYS A 231 -0.46 -19.52 -25.19
C LYS A 231 0.61 -19.78 -24.14
N SER A 232 1.21 -18.71 -23.59
CA SER A 232 2.26 -18.76 -22.57
C SER A 232 1.91 -17.78 -21.46
N GLU A 233 1.81 -18.29 -20.23
CA GLU A 233 1.48 -17.47 -19.05
C GLU A 233 2.59 -16.47 -18.73
N GLU A 234 3.86 -16.85 -18.93
CA GLU A 234 5.00 -15.97 -18.68
C GLU A 234 5.08 -14.85 -19.73
N GLU A 235 4.86 -15.16 -21.01
CA GLU A 235 4.86 -14.13 -22.06
C GLU A 235 3.71 -13.14 -21.88
N TRP A 236 2.51 -13.65 -21.54
CA TRP A 236 1.38 -12.80 -21.17
C TRP A 236 1.73 -11.88 -20.01
N TRP A 237 2.32 -12.43 -18.95
CA TRP A 237 2.66 -11.65 -17.77
C TRP A 237 3.65 -10.53 -18.07
N LEU A 238 4.72 -10.83 -18.82
CA LEU A 238 5.69 -9.82 -19.22
C LEU A 238 5.06 -8.68 -20.04
N ALA A 239 4.20 -9.02 -21.00
CA ALA A 239 3.51 -8.05 -21.84
C ALA A 239 2.48 -7.22 -21.05
N ALA A 240 1.63 -7.88 -20.26
CA ALA A 240 0.57 -7.22 -19.50
C ALA A 240 1.15 -6.34 -18.39
N ARG A 241 2.21 -6.80 -17.70
CA ARG A 241 2.96 -6.00 -16.71
C ARG A 241 3.57 -4.77 -17.36
N ALA A 242 4.24 -4.92 -18.51
CA ALA A 242 4.82 -3.78 -19.21
C ALA A 242 3.75 -2.77 -19.62
N ASN A 243 2.64 -3.22 -20.20
CA ASN A 243 1.53 -2.35 -20.59
C ASN A 243 0.95 -1.60 -19.38
N LEU A 244 0.72 -2.29 -18.26
CA LEU A 244 0.22 -1.71 -17.02
C LEU A 244 1.16 -0.61 -16.50
N LEU A 245 2.48 -0.86 -16.53
CA LEU A 245 3.48 0.08 -16.04
C LEU A 245 3.70 1.27 -16.97
N LEU A 246 3.51 1.11 -18.29
CA LEU A 246 3.68 2.16 -19.29
C LEU A 246 2.46 3.09 -19.36
N THR A 247 1.25 2.53 -19.29
CA THR A 247 -0.01 3.29 -19.43
C THR A 247 -0.31 4.20 -18.25
N ARG A 248 0.18 3.86 -17.05
CA ARG A 248 -0.03 4.67 -15.86
C ARG A 248 1.12 5.63 -15.61
N SER A 249 0.97 6.87 -16.07
CA SER A 249 1.81 7.98 -15.61
C SER A 249 1.61 8.15 -14.08
N PRO A 250 2.68 8.06 -13.26
CA PRO A 250 2.58 8.28 -11.82
C PRO A 250 1.92 9.62 -11.51
N VAL A 251 1.01 9.69 -10.53
CA VAL A 251 0.28 10.94 -10.20
C VAL A 251 1.25 11.99 -9.63
N SER A 252 2.30 11.54 -8.96
CA SER A 252 3.47 12.32 -8.55
C SER A 252 4.75 11.76 -9.18
N LEU A 253 5.87 12.45 -9.06
CA LEU A 253 7.24 12.02 -9.39
C LEU A 253 7.95 11.63 -8.09
N GLY A 254 8.76 10.57 -8.14
CA GLY A 254 9.65 10.21 -7.05
C GLY A 254 10.77 11.23 -6.91
N MET A 255 11.55 11.20 -5.83
CA MET A 255 12.67 12.15 -5.67
C MET A 255 13.65 12.08 -6.86
N ARG A 256 14.00 10.88 -7.33
CA ARG A 256 14.89 10.70 -8.48
C ARG A 256 14.24 11.17 -9.79
N GLU A 257 13.02 10.72 -10.07
CA GLU A 257 12.27 11.08 -11.28
C GLU A 257 12.01 12.59 -11.36
N SER A 258 11.74 13.22 -10.22
CA SER A 258 11.54 14.67 -10.11
C SER A 258 12.83 15.45 -10.34
N ALA A 259 13.99 14.85 -10.04
CA ALA A 259 15.31 15.42 -10.35
C ALA A 259 15.62 15.27 -11.84
N GLU A 260 15.45 14.07 -12.39
CA GLU A 260 15.68 13.76 -13.82
C GLU A 260 14.78 14.63 -14.72
N ALA A 261 13.49 14.73 -14.40
CA ALA A 261 12.56 15.59 -15.15
C ALA A 261 12.91 17.08 -15.04
N LEU A 262 13.46 17.52 -13.90
CA LEU A 262 13.91 18.90 -13.70
C LEU A 262 15.21 19.17 -14.48
N GLU A 263 16.14 18.21 -14.50
CA GLU A 263 17.36 18.26 -15.29
C GLU A 263 17.05 18.32 -16.79
N ASP A 264 16.17 17.45 -17.28
CA ASP A 264 15.71 17.47 -18.66
C ASP A 264 15.02 18.79 -19.02
N ALA A 265 14.21 19.34 -18.11
CA ALA A 265 13.58 20.64 -18.26
C ALA A 265 14.61 21.78 -18.29
N ALA A 266 15.71 21.68 -17.54
CA ALA A 266 16.80 22.66 -17.47
C ALA A 266 17.89 22.47 -18.55
N ARG A 267 17.85 21.36 -19.32
CA ARG A 267 18.80 21.08 -20.40
C ARG A 267 18.38 21.78 -21.69
N PHE A 268 19.09 22.85 -22.04
CA PHE A 268 18.82 23.63 -23.23
C PHE A 268 19.70 23.22 -24.39
N VAL A 269 19.09 22.53 -25.36
CA VAL A 269 19.73 22.14 -26.61
C VAL A 269 18.93 22.78 -27.76
N PHE A 270 19.61 23.54 -28.61
CA PHE A 270 19.00 24.20 -29.75
C PHE A 270 19.87 24.04 -30.99
N ASP A 271 19.24 23.84 -32.14
CA ASP A 271 19.92 24.00 -33.43
C ASP A 271 19.96 25.50 -33.79
N LEU A 272 21.17 26.04 -33.88
CA LEU A 272 21.43 27.43 -34.22
C LEU A 272 22.00 27.60 -35.63
N GLY A 273 21.85 26.58 -36.49
CA GLY A 273 22.30 26.58 -37.89
C GLY A 273 23.66 25.93 -38.12
N ALA A 274 24.30 25.41 -37.08
CA ALA A 274 25.56 24.65 -37.14
C ALA A 274 25.44 23.27 -36.45
N GLY A 275 24.21 22.81 -36.19
CA GLY A 275 23.91 21.63 -35.39
C GLY A 275 23.49 21.97 -33.96
N ASP A 276 23.24 20.93 -33.16
CA ASP A 276 22.76 21.03 -31.78
C ASP A 276 23.82 21.65 -30.86
N VAL A 277 23.49 22.80 -30.25
CA VAL A 277 24.33 23.49 -29.27
C VAL A 277 23.69 23.37 -27.89
N VAL A 278 24.48 22.96 -26.90
CA VAL A 278 24.07 22.94 -25.49
C VAL A 278 24.39 24.30 -24.85
N LEU A 279 23.38 24.96 -24.30
CA LEU A 279 23.50 26.26 -23.65
C LEU A 279 23.17 26.18 -22.16
N THR A 280 23.83 26.98 -21.34
CA THR A 280 23.42 27.24 -19.96
C THR A 280 22.26 28.24 -19.90
N GLY A 281 21.46 28.27 -18.83
CA GLY A 281 20.38 29.25 -18.68
C GLY A 281 20.79 30.70 -19.01
N PRO A 282 21.92 31.22 -18.48
CA PRO A 282 22.45 32.54 -18.82
C PRO A 282 22.77 32.71 -20.30
N GLN A 283 23.34 31.69 -20.95
CA GLN A 283 23.62 31.73 -22.39
C GLN A 283 22.33 31.76 -23.21
N VAL A 284 21.30 31.00 -22.80
CA VAL A 284 19.98 31.02 -23.44
C VAL A 284 19.33 32.39 -23.33
N ALA A 285 19.41 33.04 -22.17
CA ALA A 285 18.88 34.39 -21.96
C ALA A 285 19.52 35.42 -22.92
N ARG A 286 20.83 35.31 -23.18
CA ARG A 286 21.56 36.18 -24.10
C ARG A 286 21.26 35.91 -25.57
N GLN A 287 20.81 34.70 -25.90
CA GLN A 287 20.44 34.29 -27.26
C GLN A 287 18.92 34.28 -27.48
N ARG A 288 18.16 34.95 -26.62
CA ARG A 288 16.69 34.89 -26.60
C ARG A 288 16.02 35.25 -27.92
N ASP A 289 16.65 36.06 -28.76
CA ASP A 289 16.05 36.54 -30.01
C ASP A 289 16.17 35.53 -31.16
N ALA A 290 17.04 34.52 -31.01
CA ALA A 290 17.16 33.43 -31.97
C ALA A 290 15.85 32.65 -32.06
N THR A 291 15.36 32.42 -33.29
CA THR A 291 14.05 31.79 -33.52
C THR A 291 13.93 30.40 -32.90
N GLY A 292 14.97 29.56 -33.03
CA GLY A 292 15.01 28.23 -32.42
C GLY A 292 14.93 28.26 -30.89
N VAL A 293 15.59 29.25 -30.27
CA VAL A 293 15.52 29.48 -28.82
C VAL A 293 14.10 29.87 -28.41
N ARG A 294 13.49 30.89 -29.03
CA ARG A 294 12.12 31.32 -28.67
C ARG A 294 11.10 30.19 -28.75
N GLN A 295 11.12 29.42 -29.83
CA GLN A 295 10.18 28.32 -30.04
C GLN A 295 10.39 27.20 -29.03
N GLY A 296 11.64 26.77 -28.82
CA GLY A 296 11.94 25.71 -27.86
C GLY A 296 11.63 26.11 -26.42
N MET A 297 11.82 27.38 -26.06
CA MET A 297 11.48 27.90 -24.73
C MET A 297 9.97 27.92 -24.45
N ALA A 298 9.15 28.29 -25.44
CA ALA A 298 7.69 28.25 -25.32
C ALA A 298 7.16 26.81 -25.12
N ALA A 299 7.67 25.85 -25.90
CA ALA A 299 7.31 24.44 -25.76
C ALA A 299 7.71 23.86 -24.39
N ARG A 300 8.86 24.29 -23.88
CA ARG A 300 9.39 23.87 -22.57
C ARG A 300 8.57 24.41 -21.41
N LEU A 301 8.14 25.68 -21.46
CA LEU A 301 7.21 26.24 -20.46
C LEU A 301 5.87 25.49 -20.45
N LEU A 302 5.32 25.13 -21.61
CA LEU A 302 4.10 24.34 -21.70
C LEU A 302 4.27 22.96 -21.03
N THR A 303 5.40 22.31 -21.30
CA THR A 303 5.73 21.00 -20.70
C THR A 303 5.88 21.12 -19.19
N LEU A 304 6.64 22.11 -18.69
CA LEU A 304 6.83 22.33 -17.27
C LEU A 304 5.50 22.59 -16.54
N ARG A 305 4.60 23.40 -17.12
CA ARG A 305 3.26 23.65 -16.55
C ARG A 305 2.40 22.39 -16.40
N ARG A 306 2.54 21.43 -17.32
CA ARG A 306 1.86 20.12 -17.19
C ARG A 306 2.44 19.27 -16.08
N GLU A 307 3.76 19.29 -15.92
CA GLU A 307 4.47 18.37 -15.02
C GLU A 307 4.64 18.94 -13.60
N ILE A 308 4.55 20.26 -13.38
CA ILE A 308 4.81 20.90 -12.08
C ILE A 308 3.92 20.37 -10.94
N LEU A 309 2.70 19.94 -11.24
CA LEU A 309 1.79 19.36 -10.24
C LEU A 309 2.23 17.96 -9.79
N ARG A 310 3.08 17.31 -10.57
CA ARG A 310 3.60 15.97 -10.28
C ARG A 310 4.92 16.04 -9.52
N GLN A 311 5.55 17.21 -9.36
CA GLN A 311 6.85 17.33 -8.70
C GLN A 311 6.90 16.67 -7.32
N ASN A 312 8.07 16.14 -6.97
CA ASN A 312 8.30 15.69 -5.60
C ASN A 312 8.46 16.91 -4.66
N PRO A 313 7.89 16.91 -3.45
CA PRO A 313 8.03 18.03 -2.51
C PRO A 313 9.47 18.44 -2.22
N VAL A 314 10.43 17.50 -2.24
CA VAL A 314 11.86 17.80 -2.04
C VAL A 314 12.40 18.78 -3.08
N TYR A 315 11.89 18.73 -4.31
CA TYR A 315 12.32 19.58 -5.42
C TYR A 315 11.34 20.74 -5.70
N HIS A 316 10.34 20.97 -4.82
CA HIS A 316 9.26 21.94 -5.05
C HIS A 316 9.77 23.35 -5.38
N ASN A 317 10.73 23.85 -4.59
CA ASN A 317 11.27 25.19 -4.79
C ASN A 317 11.99 25.29 -6.14
N ALA A 318 12.88 24.35 -6.44
CA ALA A 318 13.64 24.33 -7.69
C ALA A 318 12.73 24.30 -8.93
N TRP A 319 11.66 23.49 -8.91
CA TRP A 319 10.66 23.48 -9.97
C TRP A 319 9.92 24.81 -10.11
N ARG A 320 9.52 25.43 -9.00
CA ARG A 320 8.83 26.72 -9.00
C ARG A 320 9.75 27.84 -9.52
N THR A 321 11.02 27.84 -9.13
CA THR A 321 12.01 28.83 -9.57
C THR A 321 12.34 28.66 -11.05
N LEU A 322 12.51 27.43 -11.55
CA LEU A 322 12.65 27.17 -12.98
C LEU A 322 11.41 27.61 -13.76
N GLY A 323 10.21 27.32 -13.25
CA GLY A 323 8.96 27.79 -13.86
C GLY A 323 8.89 29.32 -13.93
N THR A 324 9.25 30.00 -12.84
CA THR A 324 9.31 31.47 -12.79
C THR A 324 10.33 32.02 -13.78
N TRP A 325 11.50 31.37 -13.90
CA TRP A 325 12.53 31.71 -14.86
C TRP A 325 12.02 31.59 -16.30
N LEU A 326 11.37 30.48 -16.66
CA LEU A 326 10.77 30.26 -17.98
C LEU A 326 9.65 31.25 -18.30
N GLU A 327 8.84 31.63 -17.32
CA GLU A 327 7.75 32.61 -17.50
C GLU A 327 8.28 34.02 -17.73
N ARG A 328 9.37 34.39 -17.07
CA ARG A 328 10.01 35.70 -17.20
C ARG A 328 10.96 35.78 -18.40
N PHE A 329 11.43 34.64 -18.90
CA PHE A 329 12.35 34.54 -20.03
C PHE A 329 12.04 35.48 -21.22
N PRO A 330 10.79 35.62 -21.69
CA PRO A 330 10.52 36.44 -22.86
C PRO A 330 10.59 37.95 -22.61
N LYS A 331 10.58 38.40 -21.34
CA LYS A 331 10.31 39.81 -20.97
C LYS A 331 11.36 40.43 -20.06
N SER A 332 11.98 39.65 -19.17
CA SER A 332 12.97 40.14 -18.22
C SER A 332 14.32 40.42 -18.86
N ALA A 333 15.11 41.27 -18.20
CA ALA A 333 16.49 41.52 -18.56
C ALA A 333 17.37 40.28 -18.27
N PRO A 334 18.44 40.02 -19.05
CA PRO A 334 19.32 38.87 -18.81
C PRO A 334 19.89 38.82 -17.39
N GLU A 335 20.18 39.97 -16.78
CA GLU A 335 20.73 40.07 -15.42
C GLU A 335 19.74 39.57 -14.37
N GLU A 336 18.44 39.87 -14.53
CA GLU A 336 17.38 39.34 -13.65
C GLU A 336 17.21 37.83 -13.81
N LEU A 337 17.34 37.34 -15.04
CA LEU A 337 17.28 35.92 -15.35
C LEU A 337 18.51 35.18 -14.80
N ASP A 338 19.69 35.80 -14.80
CA ASP A 338 20.91 35.23 -14.24
C ASP A 338 20.77 35.04 -12.72
N VAL A 339 20.14 35.98 -12.00
CA VAL A 339 19.83 35.84 -10.56
C VAL A 339 18.90 34.66 -10.30
N LEU A 340 17.75 34.61 -11.00
CA LEU A 340 16.78 33.52 -10.86
C LEU A 340 17.38 32.16 -11.24
N TRP A 341 18.31 32.13 -12.21
CA TRP A 341 19.03 30.92 -12.58
C TRP A 341 19.99 30.46 -11.48
N ALA A 342 20.69 31.39 -10.83
CA ALA A 342 21.56 31.09 -9.71
C ALA A 342 20.77 30.54 -8.50
N ASP A 343 19.60 31.12 -8.22
CA ASP A 343 18.68 30.64 -7.19
C ASP A 343 18.20 29.21 -7.51
N PHE A 344 17.78 28.96 -8.75
CA PHE A 344 17.43 27.61 -9.21
C PHE A 344 18.57 26.60 -8.98
N GLN A 345 19.81 26.94 -9.38
CA GLN A 345 20.95 26.04 -9.19
C GLN A 345 21.31 25.82 -7.71
N LYS A 346 21.06 26.80 -6.84
CA LYS A 346 21.20 26.64 -5.40
C LYS A 346 20.16 25.67 -4.86
N GLU A 347 18.89 25.86 -5.20
CA GLU A 347 17.79 25.02 -4.75
C GLU A 347 17.91 23.56 -5.23
N VAL A 348 18.41 23.33 -6.44
CA VAL A 348 18.70 21.97 -6.93
C VAL A 348 19.74 21.27 -6.03
N ARG A 349 20.82 21.97 -5.67
CA ARG A 349 21.86 21.41 -4.78
C ARG A 349 21.34 21.11 -3.39
N GLU A 350 20.50 21.98 -2.83
CA GLU A 350 19.84 21.77 -1.54
C GLU A 350 18.89 20.57 -1.57
N ALA A 351 18.09 20.46 -2.64
CA ALA A 351 17.18 19.32 -2.84
C ALA A 351 17.93 17.99 -3.02
N GLU A 352 19.08 17.99 -3.70
CA GLU A 352 19.94 16.80 -3.82
C GLU A 352 20.55 16.37 -2.49
N ALA A 353 20.97 17.31 -1.64
CA ALA A 353 21.45 17.01 -0.30
C ALA A 353 20.33 16.37 0.54
N MET A 354 19.15 16.98 0.55
CA MET A 354 17.98 16.45 1.25
C MET A 354 17.56 15.07 0.73
N ARG A 355 17.58 14.86 -0.59
CA ARG A 355 17.30 13.54 -1.18
C ARG A 355 18.25 12.48 -0.62
N LYS A 356 19.55 12.77 -0.55
CA LYS A 356 20.56 11.82 -0.03
C LYS A 356 20.31 11.51 1.44
N GLU A 357 19.98 12.50 2.25
CA GLU A 357 19.62 12.32 3.67
C GLU A 357 18.39 11.43 3.83
N ILE A 358 17.32 11.70 3.10
CA ILE A 358 16.09 10.89 3.13
C ILE A 358 16.37 9.47 2.66
N GLN A 359 17.14 9.29 1.58
CA GLN A 359 17.50 7.96 1.08
C GLN A 359 18.35 7.18 2.08
N ALA A 360 19.27 7.82 2.78
CA ALA A 360 20.07 7.17 3.83
C ALA A 360 19.17 6.61 4.94
N VAL A 361 18.21 7.40 5.42
CA VAL A 361 17.24 6.98 6.46
C VAL A 361 16.34 5.84 5.97
N LEU A 362 15.98 5.82 4.68
CA LEU A 362 15.12 4.77 4.11
C LEU A 362 15.88 3.45 3.84
N VAL A 363 17.21 3.51 3.65
CA VAL A 363 18.05 2.35 3.37
C VAL A 363 18.63 1.73 4.65
N GLU A 364 18.77 2.49 5.75
CA GLU A 364 19.15 1.92 7.04
C GLU A 364 18.07 0.95 7.55
N PRO A 365 18.34 -0.37 7.62
CA PRO A 365 17.46 -1.28 8.30
C PRO A 365 17.64 -1.03 9.80
N GLY A 366 16.72 -0.26 10.38
CA GLY A 366 16.51 -0.09 11.83
C GLY A 366 17.72 -0.45 12.70
N SER A 367 18.79 0.34 12.66
CA SER A 367 19.85 0.23 13.66
C SER A 367 19.43 1.02 14.88
N LYS A 368 18.64 0.37 15.74
CA LYS A 368 18.81 0.29 17.19
C LYS A 368 17.75 -0.61 17.80
#